data_AF-A0A2N5K5X7-F1
#
_entry.id   AF-A0A2N5K5X7-F1
#
_cell.length_a   1.000
_cell.length_b   1.000
_cell.length_c   1.000
_cell.angle_alpha   90.00
_cell.angle_beta   90.00
_cell.angle_gamma   90.00
#
_symmetry.space_group_name_H-M   'P 1'
#
loop_
_entity.id
_entity.type
_entity.pdbx_description
1 polymer ?
#
loop_
_entity_poly.entity_id
_entity_poly.type
_entity_poly.pdbx_seq_one_letter_code
_entity_poly.pdbx_strand_id
1 'polypeptide(L)'
;QAVYDELGFPPISDAEVEAAVVAHASEDMPARDVVADLHAADDFLASDQTIVAAVAALRRRGFRQTAANILELGRQRVAGDYLQPAAIFDHLFRVQSAINDPNDYGGPGTGYRVSDTRWREMQALHQVQSPRDFIADRIGTPVASLAPLGPAKPGSGREVIVAVGPAFGTALTQTIGGLPHEDVLAAILTGVAREGLTARVVKVFHSSDLAAISHIGAALSGSGIAVGLQSRGTTMIQKRGLARLHNLELFPQSPSLTLETYEAIGRNAARYAKGEQTTPVPVQVDNWARLRLIVKTTLLHRRETEQICDQPPTELFFDWEPDV
;
A
#
# COMPACT_ATOMS: atom_id res chain seq x y z
N GLN A 1 10.44 -34.07 5.57
CA GLN A 1 10.86 -35.47 5.32
C GLN A 1 10.51 -36.37 6.50
N ALA A 2 11.31 -36.44 7.58
CA ALA A 2 11.12 -37.40 8.66
C ALA A 2 9.71 -37.49 9.28
N VAL A 3 9.03 -36.36 9.49
CA VAL A 3 7.64 -36.34 10.01
C VAL A 3 6.65 -36.83 8.95
N TYR A 4 6.80 -36.40 7.70
CA TYR A 4 5.89 -36.75 6.61
C TYR A 4 5.91 -38.25 6.35
N ASP A 5 7.10 -38.86 6.32
CA ASP A 5 7.23 -40.31 6.13
C ASP A 5 6.53 -41.10 7.25
N GLU A 6 6.69 -40.65 8.50
CA GLU A 6 6.15 -41.35 9.67
C GLU A 6 4.63 -41.20 9.79
N LEU A 7 4.09 -40.06 9.35
CA LEU A 7 2.65 -39.77 9.35
C LEU A 7 1.95 -40.21 8.06
N GLY A 8 2.69 -40.74 7.08
CA GLY A 8 2.14 -41.20 5.80
C GLY A 8 1.69 -40.06 4.87
N PHE A 9 2.25 -38.85 5.02
CA PHE A 9 1.95 -37.72 4.16
C PHE A 9 2.69 -37.79 2.81
N PRO A 10 2.19 -37.09 1.77
CA PRO A 10 2.88 -37.00 0.49
C PRO A 10 4.33 -36.53 0.66
N PRO A 11 5.33 -37.27 0.14
CA PRO A 11 6.72 -37.09 0.52
C PRO A 11 7.24 -35.69 0.21
N ILE A 12 8.16 -35.20 1.05
CA ILE A 12 8.96 -34.01 0.75
C ILE A 12 10.21 -34.49 0.02
N SER A 13 10.40 -34.06 -1.22
CA SER A 13 11.58 -34.42 -2.03
C SER A 13 12.82 -33.61 -1.65
N ASP A 14 14.01 -34.13 -1.97
CA ASP A 14 15.26 -33.40 -1.78
C ASP A 14 15.30 -32.10 -2.61
N ALA A 15 14.70 -32.11 -3.80
CA ALA A 15 14.59 -30.92 -4.65
C ALA A 15 13.79 -29.79 -3.97
N GLU A 16 12.72 -30.13 -3.24
CA GLU A 16 11.97 -29.14 -2.46
C GLU A 16 12.77 -28.60 -1.28
N VAL A 17 13.55 -29.45 -0.60
CA VAL A 17 14.42 -29.02 0.50
C VAL A 17 15.49 -28.05 -0.01
N GLU A 18 16.16 -28.37 -1.12
CA GLU A 18 17.17 -27.51 -1.73
C GLU A 18 16.58 -26.18 -2.21
N ALA A 19 15.40 -26.22 -2.84
CA ALA A 19 14.71 -25.00 -3.28
C ALA A 19 14.37 -24.10 -2.08
N ALA A 20 13.87 -24.67 -0.97
CA ALA A 20 13.50 -23.90 0.22
C ALA A 20 14.65 -23.14 0.87
N VAL A 21 15.91 -23.57 0.67
CA VAL A 21 17.10 -22.89 1.22
C VAL A 21 17.36 -21.55 0.54
N VAL A 22 16.98 -21.41 -0.73
CA VAL A 22 17.30 -20.24 -1.57
C VAL A 22 16.07 -19.50 -2.10
N ALA A 23 14.86 -20.03 -1.89
CA ALA A 23 13.61 -19.43 -2.36
C ALA A 23 13.40 -18.01 -1.79
N HIS A 24 12.99 -17.10 -2.66
CA HIS A 24 12.59 -15.74 -2.31
C HIS A 24 11.06 -15.61 -2.19
N ALA A 25 10.31 -16.39 -2.96
CA ALA A 25 8.86 -16.42 -2.99
C ALA A 25 8.33 -17.87 -3.11
N SER A 26 7.03 -18.05 -2.88
CA SER A 26 6.38 -19.36 -3.04
C SER A 26 6.43 -19.89 -4.47
N GLU A 27 6.57 -19.02 -5.47
CA GLU A 27 6.73 -19.40 -6.88
C GLU A 27 8.07 -20.09 -7.17
N ASP A 28 9.07 -19.94 -6.29
CA ASP A 28 10.39 -20.57 -6.44
C ASP A 28 10.39 -22.04 -5.97
N MET A 29 9.29 -22.51 -5.38
CA MET A 29 9.14 -23.88 -4.89
C MET A 29 8.68 -24.82 -6.01
N PRO A 30 9.16 -26.08 -6.05
CA PRO A 30 8.65 -27.10 -6.97
C PRO A 30 7.13 -27.29 -6.82
N ALA A 31 6.46 -27.58 -7.93
CA ALA A 31 5.03 -27.87 -7.91
C ALA A 31 4.74 -29.14 -7.11
N ARG A 32 3.73 -29.08 -6.22
CA ARG A 32 3.24 -30.21 -5.44
C ARG A 32 1.90 -30.71 -5.97
N ASP A 33 1.59 -31.97 -5.67
CA ASP A 33 0.25 -32.53 -5.86
C ASP A 33 -0.68 -32.02 -4.75
N VAL A 34 -1.29 -30.86 -5.02
CA VAL A 34 -2.20 -30.19 -4.09
C VAL A 34 -3.38 -31.08 -3.71
N VAL A 35 -3.84 -31.95 -4.61
CA VAL A 35 -4.98 -32.84 -4.33
C VAL A 35 -4.58 -33.89 -3.30
N ALA A 36 -3.42 -34.53 -3.49
CA ALA A 36 -2.90 -35.49 -2.52
C ALA A 36 -2.60 -34.85 -1.14
N ASP A 37 -2.05 -33.63 -1.14
CA ASP A 37 -1.77 -32.89 0.10
C ASP A 37 -3.04 -32.52 0.87
N LEU A 38 -4.10 -32.09 0.16
CA LEU A 38 -5.39 -31.78 0.80
C LEU A 38 -6.05 -33.04 1.37
N HIS A 39 -6.03 -34.15 0.63
CA HIS A 39 -6.53 -35.43 1.14
C HIS A 39 -5.80 -35.88 2.41
N ALA A 40 -4.46 -35.79 2.43
CA ALA A 40 -3.67 -36.13 3.61
C ALA A 40 -3.94 -35.19 4.80
N ALA A 41 -4.20 -33.90 4.54
CA ALA A 41 -4.59 -32.94 5.56
C ALA A 41 -5.98 -33.27 6.15
N ASP A 42 -6.96 -33.62 5.31
CA ASP A 42 -8.29 -34.04 5.75
C ASP A 42 -8.22 -35.31 6.60
N ASP A 43 -7.45 -36.32 6.16
CA ASP A 43 -7.25 -37.57 6.90
C ASP A 43 -6.59 -37.32 8.27
N PHE A 44 -5.60 -36.43 8.33
CA PHE A 44 -4.97 -36.05 9.59
C PHE A 44 -5.95 -35.35 10.54
N LEU A 45 -6.73 -34.40 10.03
CA LEU A 45 -7.75 -33.66 10.80
C LEU A 45 -8.90 -34.56 11.29
N ALA A 46 -9.23 -35.62 10.54
CA ALA A 46 -10.22 -36.60 10.93
C ALA A 46 -9.70 -37.62 11.97
N SER A 47 -8.39 -37.69 12.20
CA SER A 47 -7.76 -38.61 13.14
C SER A 47 -7.67 -38.04 14.58
N ASP A 48 -7.20 -38.85 15.52
CA ASP A 48 -6.85 -38.43 16.89
C ASP A 48 -5.42 -37.91 17.01
N GLN A 49 -4.69 -37.83 15.89
CA GLN A 49 -3.32 -37.36 15.88
C GLN A 49 -3.26 -35.86 16.14
N THR A 50 -2.22 -35.46 16.87
CA THR A 50 -1.95 -34.06 17.20
C THR A 50 -0.48 -33.74 16.94
N ILE A 51 -0.05 -32.52 17.26
CA ILE A 51 1.36 -32.13 17.24
C ILE A 51 2.27 -33.10 18.02
N VAL A 52 1.73 -33.83 19.01
CA VAL A 52 2.45 -34.87 19.77
C VAL A 52 2.92 -36.01 18.87
N ALA A 53 2.14 -36.38 17.83
CA ALA A 53 2.53 -37.41 16.87
C ALA A 53 3.76 -36.97 16.06
N ALA A 54 3.78 -35.72 15.59
CA ALA A 54 4.94 -35.14 14.91
C ALA A 54 6.18 -35.06 15.82
N VAL A 55 6.01 -34.66 17.09
CA VAL A 55 7.10 -34.65 18.09
C VAL A 55 7.65 -36.07 18.32
N ALA A 56 6.77 -37.07 18.43
CA ALA A 56 7.17 -38.45 18.60
C ALA A 56 7.92 -38.99 17.37
N ALA A 57 7.45 -38.66 16.16
CA ALA A 57 8.11 -38.99 14.89
C ALA A 57 9.54 -38.42 14.85
N LEU A 58 9.70 -37.12 15.11
CA LEU A 58 11.00 -36.46 15.16
C LEU A 58 11.94 -37.13 16.16
N ARG A 59 11.45 -37.44 17.36
CA ARG A 59 12.25 -38.11 18.39
C ARG A 59 12.69 -39.51 17.96
N ARG A 60 11.80 -40.32 17.35
CA ARG A 60 12.13 -41.66 16.83
C ARG A 60 13.17 -41.61 15.70
N ARG A 61 13.11 -40.57 14.86
CA ARG A 61 14.03 -40.35 13.74
C ARG A 61 15.33 -39.64 14.16
N GLY A 62 15.55 -39.42 15.45
CA GLY A 62 16.82 -38.90 16.01
C GLY A 62 16.89 -37.38 16.20
N PHE A 63 15.87 -36.62 15.78
CA PHE A 63 15.82 -35.15 15.90
C PHE A 63 15.40 -34.71 17.31
N ARG A 64 16.16 -35.11 18.33
CA ARG A 64 15.79 -34.91 19.74
C ARG A 64 15.61 -33.44 20.14
N GLN A 65 16.53 -32.56 19.72
CA GLN A 65 16.44 -31.14 20.04
C GLN A 65 15.22 -30.48 19.36
N THR A 66 15.02 -30.75 18.07
CA THR A 66 13.87 -30.24 17.31
C THR A 66 12.54 -30.71 17.91
N ALA A 67 12.47 -31.99 18.30
CA ALA A 67 11.30 -32.54 18.99
C ALA A 67 11.03 -31.81 20.33
N ALA A 68 12.06 -31.55 21.12
CA ALA A 68 11.94 -30.81 22.39
C ALA A 68 11.46 -29.37 22.16
N ASN A 69 12.01 -28.68 21.16
CA ASN A 69 11.62 -27.31 20.81
C ASN A 69 10.16 -27.23 20.39
N ILE A 70 9.70 -28.12 19.50
CA ILE A 70 8.31 -28.14 19.04
C ILE A 70 7.34 -28.48 20.18
N LEU A 71 7.73 -29.40 21.08
CA LEU A 71 6.93 -29.72 22.25
C LEU A 71 6.79 -28.51 23.18
N GLU A 72 7.88 -27.78 23.42
CA GLU A 72 7.86 -26.57 24.26
C GLU A 72 7.00 -25.47 23.62
N LEU A 73 7.12 -25.23 22.32
CA LEU A 73 6.25 -24.30 21.58
C LEU A 73 4.76 -24.71 21.70
N GLY A 74 4.46 -26.01 21.60
CA GLY A 74 3.12 -26.53 21.84
C GLY A 74 2.62 -26.24 23.26
N ARG A 75 3.48 -26.40 24.28
CA ARG A 75 3.18 -26.08 25.68
C ARG A 75 2.84 -24.59 25.85
N GLN A 76 3.63 -23.71 25.24
CA GLN A 76 3.36 -22.26 25.26
C GLN A 76 2.05 -21.91 24.55
N ARG A 77 1.74 -22.58 23.44
CA ARG A 77 0.49 -22.38 22.70
C ARG A 77 -0.74 -22.74 23.55
N VAL A 78 -0.64 -23.78 24.37
CA VAL A 78 -1.70 -24.18 25.31
C VAL A 78 -1.80 -23.22 26.50
N ALA A 79 -0.67 -22.75 27.03
CA ALA A 79 -0.65 -21.79 28.14
C ALA A 79 -1.28 -20.43 27.74
N GLY A 80 -1.05 -19.99 26.49
CA GLY A 80 -1.71 -18.80 25.93
C GLY A 80 -1.05 -17.47 26.30
N ASP A 81 -0.01 -17.45 27.13
CA ASP A 81 0.72 -16.23 27.52
C ASP A 81 1.23 -15.41 26.32
N TYR A 82 1.54 -16.08 25.20
CA TYR A 82 2.02 -15.43 23.97
C TYR A 82 0.95 -14.55 23.29
N LEU A 83 -0.31 -14.65 23.71
CA LEU A 83 -1.40 -13.80 23.24
C LEU A 83 -1.39 -12.41 23.89
N GLN A 84 -0.56 -12.19 24.93
CA GLN A 84 -0.39 -10.88 25.54
C GLN A 84 0.33 -9.90 24.59
N PRO A 85 -0.02 -8.60 24.61
CA PRO A 85 0.69 -7.59 23.86
C PRO A 85 2.19 -7.58 24.18
N ALA A 86 3.03 -7.49 23.15
CA ALA A 86 4.50 -7.47 23.25
C ALA A 86 5.14 -8.72 23.90
N ALA A 87 4.42 -9.86 23.97
CA ALA A 87 5.03 -11.10 24.40
C ALA A 87 6.14 -11.58 23.44
N ILE A 88 7.22 -12.10 23.98
CA ILE A 88 8.37 -12.62 23.21
C ILE A 88 8.75 -14.02 23.67
N PHE A 89 9.38 -14.79 22.79
CA PHE A 89 9.97 -16.07 23.14
C PHE A 89 11.46 -15.89 23.48
N ASP A 90 11.92 -16.50 24.56
CA ASP A 90 13.35 -16.59 24.85
C ASP A 90 14.04 -17.67 24.00
N HIS A 91 15.35 -17.84 24.18
CA HIS A 91 16.17 -18.82 23.47
C HIS A 91 15.80 -20.29 23.77
N LEU A 92 14.97 -20.54 24.79
CA LEU A 92 14.44 -21.85 25.15
C LEU A 92 12.97 -22.01 24.74
N PHE A 93 12.44 -21.09 23.91
CA PHE A 93 11.04 -21.04 23.51
C PHE A 93 10.06 -20.88 24.66
N ARG A 94 10.45 -20.22 25.75
CA ARG A 94 9.53 -19.83 26.83
C ARG A 94 9.02 -18.42 26.60
N VAL A 95 7.73 -18.22 26.84
CA VAL A 95 7.10 -16.91 26.65
C VAL A 95 7.44 -16.00 27.84
N GLN A 96 7.97 -14.82 27.54
CA GLN A 96 8.02 -13.67 28.43
C GLN A 96 6.84 -12.74 28.08
N SER A 97 6.01 -12.43 29.07
CA SER A 97 4.80 -11.62 28.89
C SER A 97 4.50 -10.80 30.14
N ALA A 98 3.57 -9.85 30.05
CA ALA A 98 3.13 -9.07 31.20
C ALA A 98 2.54 -9.89 32.36
N ILE A 99 2.20 -11.17 32.15
CA ILE A 99 1.69 -12.07 33.20
C ILE A 99 2.84 -12.63 34.06
N ASN A 100 3.94 -13.03 33.41
CA ASN A 100 5.03 -13.75 34.05
C ASN A 100 6.31 -12.91 34.24
N ASP A 101 6.38 -11.78 33.54
CA ASP A 101 7.39 -10.73 33.65
C ASP A 101 6.68 -9.36 33.60
N PRO A 102 5.96 -8.99 34.67
CA PRO A 102 5.18 -7.75 34.69
C PRO A 102 6.11 -6.55 34.59
N ASN A 103 5.76 -5.62 33.69
CA ASN A 103 6.46 -4.35 33.56
C ASN A 103 6.42 -3.56 34.88
N ASP A 104 7.57 -3.08 35.33
CA ASP A 104 7.73 -2.25 36.53
C ASP A 104 7.50 -0.76 36.29
N TYR A 105 7.03 -0.39 35.09
CA TYR A 105 6.75 0.98 34.68
C TYR A 105 5.78 1.69 35.65
N GLY A 106 6.32 2.60 36.46
CA GLY A 106 5.58 3.42 37.41
C GLY A 106 4.78 4.60 36.82
N GLY A 107 4.65 4.70 35.49
CA GLY A 107 3.94 5.80 34.81
C GLY A 107 4.84 6.84 34.13
N PRO A 108 4.26 7.90 33.53
CA PRO A 108 5.00 8.89 32.75
C PRO A 108 6.23 9.45 33.48
N GLY A 109 7.40 9.27 32.87
CA GLY A 109 8.67 9.79 33.37
C GLY A 109 9.50 8.85 34.24
N THR A 110 9.00 7.64 34.57
CA THR A 110 9.73 6.60 35.34
C THR A 110 10.41 5.55 34.48
N GLY A 111 10.07 5.48 33.18
CA GLY A 111 10.72 4.59 32.23
C GLY A 111 12.14 5.01 31.88
N TYR A 112 12.84 4.16 31.13
CA TYR A 112 14.17 4.44 30.60
C TYR A 112 14.22 5.81 29.91
N ARG A 113 15.13 6.67 30.37
CA ARG A 113 15.44 7.93 29.70
C ARG A 113 16.69 7.74 28.87
N VAL A 114 16.54 7.91 27.56
CA VAL A 114 17.66 7.85 26.62
C VAL A 114 18.67 8.92 27.05
N SER A 115 19.89 8.51 27.36
CA SER A 115 20.97 9.44 27.67
C SER A 115 21.39 10.20 26.41
N ASP A 116 21.99 11.39 26.55
CA ASP A 116 22.48 12.14 25.39
C ASP A 116 23.48 11.34 24.54
N THR A 117 24.28 10.49 25.17
CA THR A 117 25.21 9.58 24.49
C THR A 117 24.45 8.52 23.70
N ARG A 118 23.47 7.85 24.32
CA ARG A 118 22.66 6.83 23.63
C ARG A 118 21.83 7.41 22.51
N TRP A 119 21.33 8.64 22.68
CA TRP A 119 20.61 9.36 21.64
C TRP A 119 21.50 9.61 20.41
N ARG A 120 22.75 10.06 20.63
CA ARG A 120 23.74 10.21 19.54
C ARG A 120 24.06 8.89 18.85
N GLU A 121 24.19 7.79 19.60
CA GLU A 121 24.34 6.45 19.01
C GLU A 121 23.14 6.06 18.14
N MET A 122 21.91 6.30 18.62
CA MET A 122 20.67 6.04 17.88
C MET A 122 20.52 6.90 16.63
N GLN A 123 21.17 8.07 16.58
CA GLN A 123 21.20 8.92 15.38
C GLN A 123 22.29 8.50 14.38
N ALA A 124 23.35 7.84 14.84
CA ALA A 124 24.48 7.39 14.02
C ALA A 124 24.21 6.03 13.33
N LEU A 125 23.00 5.84 12.80
CA LEU A 125 22.62 4.61 12.12
C LEU A 125 23.24 4.52 10.72
N HIS A 126 23.56 3.29 10.31
CA HIS A 126 23.97 3.00 8.94
C HIS A 126 22.84 3.40 7.98
N GLN A 127 23.19 4.06 6.87
CA GLN A 127 22.24 4.60 5.87
C GLN A 127 21.26 5.67 6.41
N VAL A 128 21.63 6.43 7.44
CA VAL A 128 20.83 7.59 7.83
C VAL A 128 20.71 8.55 6.63
N GLN A 129 19.49 8.94 6.29
CA GLN A 129 19.20 9.88 5.21
C GLN A 129 18.34 11.02 5.75
N SER A 130 18.62 12.23 5.25
CA SER A 130 17.77 13.38 5.51
C SER A 130 16.38 13.16 4.89
N PRO A 131 15.29 13.44 5.62
CA PRO A 131 13.95 13.41 5.05
C PRO A 131 13.78 14.30 3.82
N ARG A 132 14.54 15.40 3.72
CA ARG A 132 14.52 16.30 2.56
C ARG A 132 15.14 15.63 1.34
N ASP A 133 16.28 14.98 1.54
CA ASP A 133 17.03 14.34 0.46
C ASP A 133 16.29 13.10 -0.06
N PHE A 134 15.55 12.42 0.81
CA PHE A 134 14.76 11.22 0.48
C PHE A 134 13.67 11.43 -0.58
N ILE A 135 13.20 12.67 -0.74
CA ILE A 135 12.19 13.06 -1.74
C ILE A 135 12.69 14.11 -2.71
N ALA A 136 13.99 14.47 -2.67
CA ALA A 136 14.55 15.52 -3.50
C ALA A 136 14.36 15.23 -4.99
N ASP A 137 14.36 13.95 -5.36
CA ASP A 137 14.10 13.47 -6.72
C ASP A 137 12.65 13.69 -7.20
N ARG A 138 11.74 14.19 -6.35
CA ARG A 138 10.35 14.53 -6.70
C ARG A 138 10.05 16.02 -6.62
N ILE A 139 11.01 16.80 -6.15
CA ILE A 139 10.94 18.26 -6.09
C ILE A 139 11.63 18.78 -7.34
N GLY A 140 10.89 19.48 -8.18
CA GLY A 140 11.39 20.04 -9.43
C GLY A 140 10.98 21.48 -9.63
N THR A 141 11.31 22.00 -10.81
CA THR A 141 10.78 23.28 -11.28
C THR A 141 9.29 23.14 -11.58
N PRO A 142 8.45 24.12 -11.18
CA PRO A 142 7.04 24.13 -11.55
C PRO A 142 6.82 23.85 -13.05
N VAL A 143 5.78 23.08 -13.35
CA VAL A 143 5.45 22.66 -14.71
C VAL A 143 5.04 23.89 -15.53
N ALA A 144 5.83 24.23 -16.55
CA ALA A 144 5.64 25.46 -17.33
C ALA A 144 4.34 25.45 -18.16
N SER A 145 3.89 24.28 -18.58
CA SER A 145 2.63 24.08 -19.32
C SER A 145 1.38 24.21 -18.43
N LEU A 146 1.52 24.40 -17.11
CA LEU A 146 0.38 24.60 -16.19
C LEU A 146 0.32 26.04 -15.67
N ALA A 147 -0.73 26.77 -16.05
CA ALA A 147 -0.94 28.16 -15.65
C ALA A 147 -2.30 28.38 -14.97
N PRO A 148 -2.40 29.19 -13.90
CA PRO A 148 -3.67 29.49 -13.26
C PRO A 148 -4.55 30.40 -14.13
N LEU A 149 -5.83 30.05 -14.30
CA LEU A 149 -6.85 30.87 -14.97
C LEU A 149 -7.71 31.68 -14.00
N GLY A 150 -7.69 31.34 -12.71
CA GLY A 150 -8.47 31.99 -11.66
C GLY A 150 -9.42 31.02 -10.93
N PRO A 151 -10.28 31.52 -10.03
CA PRO A 151 -11.18 30.67 -9.25
C PRO A 151 -12.08 29.80 -10.14
N ALA A 152 -12.06 28.49 -9.89
CA ALA A 152 -12.85 27.51 -10.64
C ALA A 152 -14.34 27.71 -10.39
N LYS A 153 -15.12 27.76 -11.46
CA LYS A 153 -16.59 27.86 -11.40
C LYS A 153 -17.24 26.49 -11.60
N PRO A 154 -18.47 26.29 -11.10
CA PRO A 154 -19.27 25.12 -11.46
C PRO A 154 -19.50 25.05 -12.97
N GLY A 155 -19.27 23.88 -13.57
CA GLY A 155 -19.53 23.62 -14.99
C GLY A 155 -21.01 23.37 -15.26
N SER A 156 -21.44 23.62 -16.49
CA SER A 156 -22.81 23.40 -16.96
C SER A 156 -22.94 22.28 -18.01
N GLY A 157 -21.82 21.88 -18.62
CA GLY A 157 -21.77 20.86 -19.67
C GLY A 157 -21.45 19.45 -19.16
N ARG A 158 -21.51 18.47 -20.07
CA ARG A 158 -21.03 17.11 -19.79
C ARG A 158 -19.50 17.10 -19.90
N GLU A 159 -18.83 17.41 -18.79
CA GLU A 159 -17.36 17.46 -18.66
C GLU A 159 -16.86 16.49 -17.58
N VAL A 160 -15.56 16.24 -17.54
CA VAL A 160 -14.89 15.60 -16.39
C VAL A 160 -13.95 16.62 -15.76
N ILE A 161 -13.97 16.77 -14.43
CA ILE A 161 -12.94 17.57 -13.74
C ILE A 161 -11.79 16.67 -13.32
N VAL A 162 -10.56 17.08 -13.62
CA VAL A 162 -9.34 16.51 -13.05
C VAL A 162 -8.92 17.42 -11.89
N ALA A 163 -9.24 17.00 -10.66
CA ALA A 163 -8.93 17.73 -9.44
C ALA A 163 -7.57 17.31 -8.88
N VAL A 164 -6.62 18.24 -8.82
CA VAL A 164 -5.26 17.96 -8.35
C VAL A 164 -4.99 18.57 -6.99
N GLY A 165 -4.11 17.94 -6.22
CA GLY A 165 -3.69 18.42 -4.90
C GLY A 165 -2.87 19.73 -4.96
N PRO A 166 -2.66 20.37 -3.80
CA PRO A 166 -2.10 21.73 -3.72
C PRO A 166 -0.64 21.83 -4.21
N ALA A 167 0.14 20.76 -4.04
CA ALA A 167 1.54 20.71 -4.48
C ALA A 167 1.72 20.26 -5.95
N PHE A 168 0.65 19.81 -6.61
CA PHE A 168 0.76 19.14 -7.91
C PHE A 168 1.26 20.09 -9.00
N GLY A 169 2.40 19.76 -9.62
CA GLY A 169 2.98 20.52 -10.71
C GLY A 169 3.66 21.82 -10.24
N THR A 170 3.81 22.00 -8.93
CA THR A 170 4.52 23.13 -8.32
C THR A 170 5.59 22.63 -7.36
N ALA A 171 5.24 22.39 -6.09
CA ALA A 171 6.18 21.93 -5.08
C ALA A 171 6.60 20.45 -5.26
N LEU A 172 5.78 19.68 -5.97
CA LEU A 172 6.04 18.31 -6.40
C LEU A 172 5.71 18.21 -7.89
N THR A 173 6.60 17.57 -8.66
CA THR A 173 6.49 17.54 -10.14
C THR A 173 6.52 16.12 -10.70
N GLN A 174 6.69 15.11 -9.84
CA GLN A 174 6.70 13.70 -10.20
C GLN A 174 5.95 12.87 -9.15
N THR A 175 5.30 11.80 -9.62
CA THR A 175 4.64 10.81 -8.76
C THR A 175 5.66 9.98 -7.97
N ILE A 176 5.19 9.18 -7.00
CA ILE A 176 6.10 8.31 -6.24
C ILE A 176 6.85 7.31 -7.15
N GLY A 177 6.18 6.82 -8.20
CA GLY A 177 6.75 5.94 -9.23
C GLY A 177 7.70 6.63 -10.20
N GLY A 178 7.86 7.96 -10.12
CA GLY A 178 8.80 8.73 -10.95
C GLY A 178 8.20 9.25 -12.25
N LEU A 179 6.90 9.09 -12.48
CA LEU A 179 6.22 9.66 -13.65
C LEU A 179 6.10 11.19 -13.50
N PRO A 180 6.51 11.99 -14.51
CA PRO A 180 6.24 13.43 -14.55
C PRO A 180 4.74 13.74 -14.42
N HIS A 181 4.40 14.78 -13.67
CA HIS A 181 3.02 15.22 -13.50
C HIS A 181 2.37 15.66 -14.82
N GLU A 182 3.15 16.26 -15.71
CA GLU A 182 2.68 16.66 -17.05
C GLU A 182 2.23 15.44 -17.87
N ASP A 183 3.01 14.36 -17.88
CA ASP A 183 2.68 13.12 -18.59
C ASP A 183 1.45 12.44 -18.00
N VAL A 184 1.37 12.40 -16.66
CA VAL A 184 0.22 11.82 -15.95
C VAL A 184 -1.06 12.60 -16.27
N LEU A 185 -0.98 13.93 -16.26
CA LEU A 185 -2.11 14.79 -16.57
C LEU A 185 -2.52 14.63 -18.04
N ALA A 186 -1.57 14.68 -18.97
CA ALA A 186 -1.80 14.44 -20.39
C ALA A 186 -2.46 13.09 -20.66
N ALA A 187 -2.02 12.02 -20.00
CA ALA A 187 -2.62 10.69 -20.13
C ALA A 187 -4.11 10.69 -19.70
N ILE A 188 -4.44 11.27 -18.54
CA ILE A 188 -5.83 11.35 -18.06
C ILE A 188 -6.69 12.16 -19.05
N LEU A 189 -6.22 13.33 -19.48
CA LEU A 189 -6.95 14.18 -20.43
C LEU A 189 -7.14 13.47 -21.79
N THR A 190 -6.11 12.77 -22.28
CA THR A 190 -6.20 11.96 -23.51
C THR A 190 -7.26 10.88 -23.39
N GLY A 191 -7.33 10.19 -22.25
CA GLY A 191 -8.37 9.20 -21.99
C GLY A 191 -9.78 9.80 -22.02
N VAL A 192 -9.97 11.00 -21.46
CA VAL A 192 -11.27 11.69 -21.52
C VAL A 192 -11.61 12.11 -22.96
N ALA A 193 -10.64 12.66 -23.69
CA ALA A 193 -10.82 13.10 -25.07
C ALA A 193 -11.15 11.95 -26.04
N ARG A 194 -10.52 10.77 -25.87
CA ARG A 194 -10.83 9.54 -26.63
C ARG A 194 -12.29 9.09 -26.52
N GLU A 195 -12.94 9.44 -25.42
CA GLU A 195 -14.35 9.13 -25.17
C GLU A 195 -15.30 10.27 -25.60
N GLY A 196 -14.76 11.30 -26.27
CA GLY A 196 -15.52 12.41 -26.85
C GLY A 196 -15.97 13.47 -25.85
N LEU A 197 -15.37 13.52 -24.66
CA LEU A 197 -15.67 14.54 -23.65
C LEU A 197 -14.52 15.52 -23.44
N THR A 198 -14.84 16.66 -22.85
CA THR A 198 -13.85 17.66 -22.41
C THR A 198 -13.49 17.43 -20.94
N ALA A 199 -12.21 17.61 -20.62
CA ALA A 199 -11.72 17.65 -19.25
C ALA A 199 -11.31 19.07 -18.85
N ARG A 200 -11.49 19.40 -17.57
CA ARG A 200 -11.05 20.67 -16.97
C ARG A 200 -10.20 20.41 -15.74
N VAL A 201 -9.06 21.09 -15.63
CA VAL A 201 -8.12 20.87 -14.54
C VAL A 201 -8.38 21.88 -13.42
N VAL A 202 -8.53 21.41 -12.20
CA VAL A 202 -8.77 22.26 -11.02
C VAL A 202 -7.78 21.90 -9.92
N LYS A 203 -7.04 22.88 -9.42
CA LYS A 203 -6.19 22.71 -8.24
C LYS A 203 -6.94 23.06 -6.97
N VAL A 204 -6.92 22.13 -6.01
CA VAL A 204 -7.56 22.27 -4.71
C VAL A 204 -6.53 22.61 -3.65
N PHE A 205 -6.76 23.71 -2.92
CA PHE A 205 -5.80 24.21 -1.91
C PHE A 205 -6.16 23.87 -0.46
N HIS A 206 -7.45 23.70 -0.13
CA HIS A 206 -7.90 23.53 1.25
C HIS A 206 -7.63 22.15 1.87
N SER A 207 -7.18 21.17 1.08
CA SER A 207 -6.88 19.83 1.56
C SER A 207 -5.87 19.11 0.67
N SER A 208 -5.05 18.28 1.29
CA SER A 208 -4.19 17.30 0.62
C SER A 208 -4.81 15.89 0.60
N ASP A 209 -5.96 15.68 1.24
CA ASP A 209 -6.67 14.40 1.26
C ASP A 209 -7.33 14.11 -0.10
N LEU A 210 -7.03 12.94 -0.67
CA LEU A 210 -7.51 12.56 -1.99
C LEU A 210 -9.04 12.61 -2.09
N ALA A 211 -9.74 12.07 -1.09
CA ALA A 211 -11.19 12.01 -1.12
C ALA A 211 -11.82 13.41 -1.06
N ALA A 212 -11.25 14.33 -0.27
CA ALA A 212 -11.67 15.73 -0.25
C ALA A 212 -11.41 16.44 -1.59
N ILE A 213 -10.22 16.26 -2.19
CA ILE A 213 -9.86 16.82 -3.49
C ILE A 213 -10.85 16.35 -4.57
N SER A 214 -11.10 15.04 -4.66
CA SER A 214 -12.03 14.47 -5.64
C SER A 214 -13.47 14.92 -5.41
N HIS A 215 -13.90 15.05 -4.15
CA HIS A 215 -15.26 15.47 -3.82
C HIS A 215 -15.51 16.93 -4.23
N ILE A 216 -14.54 17.83 -4.00
CA ILE A 216 -14.59 19.22 -4.48
C ILE A 216 -14.65 19.26 -6.01
N GLY A 217 -13.80 18.47 -6.68
CA GLY A 217 -13.84 18.34 -8.14
C GLY A 217 -15.21 17.88 -8.66
N ALA A 218 -15.79 16.84 -8.05
CA ALA A 218 -17.08 16.31 -8.46
C ALA A 218 -18.23 17.31 -8.23
N ALA A 219 -18.15 18.10 -7.15
CA ALA A 219 -19.11 19.18 -6.90
C ALA A 219 -19.07 20.26 -7.99
N LEU A 220 -17.88 20.63 -8.47
CA LEU A 220 -17.68 21.62 -9.52
C LEU A 220 -17.97 21.10 -10.94
N SER A 221 -17.88 19.79 -11.17
CA SER A 221 -18.01 19.18 -12.50
C SER A 221 -19.43 19.28 -13.04
N GLY A 222 -19.63 19.73 -14.28
CA GLY A 222 -20.96 19.77 -14.88
C GLY A 222 -21.65 18.40 -14.96
N SER A 223 -20.92 17.32 -15.29
CA SER A 223 -21.45 15.94 -15.24
C SER A 223 -21.59 15.38 -13.82
N GLY A 224 -20.91 16.00 -12.86
CA GLY A 224 -20.75 15.51 -11.50
C GLY A 224 -19.66 14.44 -11.35
N ILE A 225 -18.88 14.15 -12.39
CA ILE A 225 -17.75 13.20 -12.33
C ILE A 225 -16.43 13.96 -12.23
N ALA A 226 -15.56 13.51 -11.34
CA ALA A 226 -14.19 14.00 -11.26
C ALA A 226 -13.18 12.88 -11.02
N VAL A 227 -11.99 13.05 -11.59
CA VAL A 227 -10.78 12.30 -11.25
C VAL A 227 -10.03 13.15 -10.23
N GLY A 228 -9.83 12.66 -9.02
CA GLY A 228 -8.91 13.31 -8.08
C GLY A 228 -7.53 12.67 -8.11
N LEU A 229 -6.50 13.49 -7.97
CA LEU A 229 -5.10 13.10 -8.12
C LEU A 229 -4.22 13.82 -7.08
N GLN A 230 -3.57 13.04 -6.21
CA GLN A 230 -2.51 13.55 -5.33
C GLN A 230 -1.19 13.65 -6.09
N SER A 231 -0.29 14.53 -5.63
CA SER A 231 1.06 14.67 -6.22
C SER A 231 1.84 13.36 -6.24
N ARG A 232 1.72 12.52 -5.20
CA ARG A 232 2.36 11.21 -5.18
C ARG A 232 1.76 10.18 -6.16
N GLY A 233 0.71 10.54 -6.90
CA GLY A 233 0.04 9.71 -7.92
C GLY A 233 -1.22 8.97 -7.46
N THR A 234 -1.56 8.97 -6.16
CA THR A 234 -2.77 8.26 -5.70
C THR A 234 -4.00 8.91 -6.32
N THR A 235 -4.88 8.10 -6.89
CA THR A 235 -5.95 8.58 -7.78
C THR A 235 -7.28 7.92 -7.44
N MET A 236 -8.38 8.61 -7.68
CA MET A 236 -9.72 8.01 -7.61
C MET A 236 -10.71 8.71 -8.53
N ILE A 237 -11.74 7.97 -8.97
CA ILE A 237 -12.89 8.53 -9.69
C ILE A 237 -14.02 8.75 -8.68
N GLN A 238 -14.54 9.97 -8.63
CA GLN A 238 -15.59 10.40 -7.71
C GLN A 238 -16.82 10.87 -8.46
N LYS A 239 -17.99 10.76 -7.80
CA LYS A 239 -19.28 11.23 -8.31
C LYS A 239 -20.00 12.11 -7.29
N ARG A 240 -20.56 13.23 -7.76
CA ARG A 240 -21.39 14.13 -6.96
C ARG A 240 -22.57 13.35 -6.37
N GLY A 241 -22.81 13.54 -5.08
CA GLY A 241 -23.85 12.86 -4.31
C GLY A 241 -23.37 11.59 -3.59
N LEU A 242 -22.18 11.06 -3.90
CA LEU A 242 -21.55 10.05 -3.07
C LEU A 242 -20.99 10.68 -1.78
N ALA A 243 -20.98 9.89 -0.70
CA ALA A 243 -20.29 10.27 0.53
C ALA A 243 -18.80 10.52 0.23
N ARG A 244 -18.18 11.46 0.96
CA ARG A 244 -16.81 11.91 0.68
C ARG A 244 -15.81 10.75 0.52
N LEU A 245 -15.85 9.76 1.41
CA LEU A 245 -14.94 8.61 1.42
C LEU A 245 -15.37 7.45 0.49
N HIS A 246 -16.51 7.57 -0.18
CA HIS A 246 -16.91 6.63 -1.24
C HIS A 246 -16.33 7.07 -2.58
N ASN A 247 -16.27 6.16 -3.53
CA ASN A 247 -15.73 6.39 -4.87
C ASN A 247 -16.41 5.45 -5.87
N LEU A 248 -16.25 5.75 -7.17
CA LEU A 248 -16.59 4.83 -8.25
C LEU A 248 -15.44 3.83 -8.47
N GLU A 249 -14.21 4.35 -8.50
CA GLU A 249 -12.97 3.56 -8.60
C GLU A 249 -11.87 4.20 -7.75
N LEU A 250 -11.00 3.39 -7.15
CA LEU A 250 -9.89 3.82 -6.31
C LEU A 250 -8.60 3.14 -6.76
N PHE A 251 -7.53 3.94 -6.84
CA PHE A 251 -6.19 3.51 -7.21
C PHE A 251 -5.23 3.78 -6.04
N PRO A 252 -5.25 2.91 -5.01
CA PRO A 252 -4.60 3.20 -3.73
C PRO A 252 -3.09 2.99 -3.76
N GLN A 253 -2.57 2.25 -4.74
CA GLN A 253 -1.15 1.91 -4.87
C GLN A 253 -0.52 2.67 -6.04
N SER A 254 -0.28 3.96 -5.84
CA SER A 254 0.34 4.82 -6.86
C SER A 254 1.74 4.40 -7.37
N PRO A 255 2.58 3.64 -6.64
CA PRO A 255 3.82 3.11 -7.20
C PRO A 255 3.64 2.18 -8.40
N SER A 256 2.48 1.53 -8.53
CA SER A 256 2.18 0.56 -9.59
C SER A 256 1.42 1.17 -10.78
N LEU A 257 1.09 2.46 -10.72
CA LEU A 257 0.31 3.12 -11.78
C LEU A 257 1.23 3.54 -12.93
N THR A 258 0.83 3.19 -14.15
CA THR A 258 1.51 3.55 -15.39
C THR A 258 0.73 4.62 -16.16
N LEU A 259 1.32 5.21 -17.20
CA LEU A 259 0.62 6.17 -18.06
C LEU A 259 -0.61 5.55 -18.75
N GLU A 260 -0.53 4.28 -19.15
CA GLU A 260 -1.65 3.53 -19.71
C GLU A 260 -2.78 3.35 -18.69
N THR A 261 -2.41 3.17 -17.41
CA THR A 261 -3.37 3.10 -16.31
C THR A 261 -4.07 4.46 -16.14
N TYR A 262 -3.33 5.56 -16.12
CA TYR A 262 -3.89 6.92 -16.04
C TYR A 262 -4.79 7.26 -17.23
N GLU A 263 -4.42 6.84 -18.44
CA GLU A 263 -5.28 7.01 -19.61
C GLU A 263 -6.58 6.20 -19.49
N ALA A 264 -6.50 4.96 -18.98
CA ALA A 264 -7.68 4.14 -18.71
C ALA A 264 -8.61 4.77 -17.66
N ILE A 265 -8.04 5.39 -16.62
CA ILE A 265 -8.80 6.16 -15.62
C ILE A 265 -9.58 7.30 -16.29
N GLY A 266 -8.92 8.04 -17.19
CA GLY A 266 -9.57 9.10 -17.97
C GLY A 266 -10.74 8.59 -18.80
N ARG A 267 -10.56 7.47 -19.53
CA ARG A 267 -11.63 6.85 -20.33
C ARG A 267 -12.82 6.43 -19.45
N ASN A 268 -12.56 5.77 -18.32
CA ASN A 268 -13.62 5.34 -17.42
C ASN A 268 -14.37 6.52 -16.80
N ALA A 269 -13.67 7.58 -16.40
CA ALA A 269 -14.30 8.80 -15.90
C ALA A 269 -15.25 9.42 -16.95
N ALA A 270 -14.84 9.45 -18.21
CA ALA A 270 -15.68 9.94 -19.30
C ALA A 270 -16.91 9.05 -19.55
N ARG A 271 -16.76 7.72 -19.51
CA ARG A 271 -17.89 6.78 -19.59
C ARG A 271 -18.89 6.96 -18.46
N TYR A 272 -18.40 7.15 -17.23
CA TYR A 272 -19.27 7.48 -16.10
C TYR A 272 -20.00 8.81 -16.29
N ALA A 273 -19.35 9.82 -16.88
CA ALA A 273 -19.98 11.10 -17.18
C ALA A 273 -21.04 10.99 -18.29
N LYS A 274 -20.93 10.01 -19.20
CA LYS A 274 -21.93 9.64 -20.20
C LYS A 274 -23.05 8.75 -19.64
N GLY A 275 -22.88 8.15 -18.46
CA GLY A 275 -23.79 7.17 -17.89
C GLY A 275 -23.68 5.79 -18.55
N GLU A 276 -22.55 5.50 -19.19
CA GLU A 276 -22.27 4.24 -19.87
C GLU A 276 -21.73 3.18 -18.90
N GLN A 277 -21.93 1.91 -19.26
CA GLN A 277 -21.32 0.81 -18.53
C GLN A 277 -19.82 0.76 -18.82
N THR A 278 -19.01 0.56 -17.78
CA THR A 278 -17.56 0.39 -17.94
C THR A 278 -17.04 -0.80 -17.14
N THR A 279 -15.89 -1.31 -17.54
CA THR A 279 -15.12 -2.29 -16.78
C THR A 279 -14.12 -1.53 -15.92
N PRO A 280 -14.13 -1.71 -14.59
CA PRO A 280 -13.16 -1.05 -13.70
C PRO A 280 -11.72 -1.32 -14.15
N VAL A 281 -10.87 -0.31 -14.03
CA VAL A 281 -9.46 -0.44 -14.40
C VAL A 281 -8.78 -1.43 -13.44
N PRO A 282 -8.07 -2.45 -13.92
CA PRO A 282 -7.37 -3.40 -13.06
C PRO A 282 -6.36 -2.71 -12.16
N VAL A 283 -6.36 -3.06 -10.86
CA VAL A 283 -5.41 -2.55 -9.88
C VAL A 283 -4.36 -3.62 -9.60
N GLN A 284 -3.10 -3.33 -9.89
CA GLN A 284 -1.99 -4.20 -9.48
C GLN A 284 -1.76 -4.09 -7.98
N VAL A 285 -1.70 -5.23 -7.30
CA VAL A 285 -1.42 -5.32 -5.86
C VAL A 285 0.04 -5.74 -5.67
N ASP A 286 0.85 -4.82 -5.14
CA ASP A 286 2.20 -5.10 -4.64
C ASP A 286 2.17 -5.13 -3.10
N ASN A 287 2.27 -6.33 -2.54
CA ASN A 287 2.27 -6.56 -1.08
C ASN A 287 3.52 -5.97 -0.38
N TRP A 288 4.58 -5.68 -1.13
CA TRP A 288 5.84 -5.12 -0.63
C TRP A 288 5.91 -3.60 -0.75
N ALA A 289 5.04 -2.97 -1.55
CA ALA A 289 5.07 -1.53 -1.80
C ALA A 289 5.06 -0.72 -0.50
N ARG A 290 4.24 -1.12 0.48
CA ARG A 290 4.18 -0.44 1.78
C ARG A 290 5.51 -0.54 2.53
N LEU A 291 6.11 -1.73 2.61
CA LEU A 291 7.38 -1.93 3.31
C LEU A 291 8.50 -1.09 2.69
N ARG A 292 8.53 -1.03 1.36
CA ARG A 292 9.56 -0.29 0.61
C ARG A 292 9.36 1.22 0.62
N LEU A 293 8.12 1.69 0.57
CA LEU A 293 7.82 3.09 0.20
C LEU A 293 7.04 3.88 1.27
N ILE A 294 6.72 3.30 2.45
CA ILE A 294 5.92 4.01 3.46
C ILE A 294 6.55 5.33 3.93
N VAL A 295 7.87 5.37 4.07
CA VAL A 295 8.60 6.59 4.44
C VAL A 295 8.49 7.63 3.32
N LYS A 296 8.74 7.24 2.07
CA LYS A 296 8.65 8.14 0.90
C LYS A 296 7.22 8.69 0.77
N THR A 297 6.24 7.80 0.90
CA THR A 297 4.80 8.11 0.86
C THR A 297 4.40 9.13 1.91
N THR A 298 4.90 8.97 3.14
CA THR A 298 4.64 9.89 4.26
C THR A 298 5.26 11.26 4.00
N LEU A 299 6.51 11.31 3.53
CA LEU A 299 7.23 12.56 3.27
C LEU A 299 6.64 13.35 2.10
N LEU A 300 6.27 12.67 1.01
CA LEU A 300 5.58 13.30 -0.13
C LEU A 300 4.23 13.87 0.29
N HIS A 301 3.44 13.12 1.06
CA HIS A 301 2.13 13.61 1.53
C HIS A 301 2.26 14.75 2.55
N ARG A 302 3.28 14.73 3.41
CA ARG A 302 3.62 15.86 4.26
C ARG A 302 3.93 17.10 3.41
N ARG A 303 4.78 16.96 2.40
CA ARG A 303 5.16 18.07 1.51
C ARG A 303 3.95 18.65 0.78
N GLU A 304 3.00 17.81 0.38
CA GLU A 304 1.73 18.25 -0.20
C GLU A 304 0.86 18.99 0.82
N THR A 305 0.75 18.48 2.04
CA THR A 305 0.04 19.12 3.15
C THR A 305 0.61 20.49 3.53
N GLU A 306 1.94 20.68 3.42
CA GLU A 306 2.60 21.98 3.63
C GLU A 306 2.16 23.06 2.61
N GLN A 307 1.51 22.67 1.50
CA GLN A 307 0.96 23.59 0.50
C GLN A 307 -0.52 23.90 0.70
N ILE A 308 -1.15 23.39 1.76
CA ILE A 308 -2.54 23.74 2.08
C ILE A 308 -2.64 25.21 2.43
N CYS A 309 -3.57 25.92 1.80
CA CYS A 309 -3.88 27.30 2.11
C CYS A 309 -5.37 27.61 1.91
N ASP A 310 -5.81 28.71 2.49
CA ASP A 310 -7.19 29.21 2.40
C ASP A 310 -7.39 29.99 1.09
N GLN A 311 -7.38 29.26 -0.03
CA GLN A 311 -7.57 29.79 -1.38
C GLN A 311 -8.65 28.98 -2.11
N PRO A 312 -9.63 29.63 -2.78
CA PRO A 312 -10.63 28.92 -3.58
C PRO A 312 -9.96 27.99 -4.60
N PRO A 313 -10.58 26.83 -4.92
CA PRO A 313 -10.10 25.96 -5.99
C PRO A 313 -9.87 26.79 -7.25
N THR A 314 -8.73 26.59 -7.91
CA THR A 314 -8.29 27.41 -9.05
C THR A 314 -8.28 26.54 -10.30
N GLU A 315 -8.90 27.03 -11.35
CA GLU A 315 -8.86 26.40 -12.66
C GLU A 315 -7.48 26.60 -13.29
N LEU A 316 -6.95 25.54 -13.91
CA LEU A 316 -5.66 25.57 -14.56
C LEU A 316 -5.83 25.41 -16.07
N PHE A 317 -5.14 26.27 -16.82
CA PHE A 317 -4.81 26.01 -18.21
C PHE A 317 -3.67 25.00 -18.25
N PHE A 318 -3.81 24.01 -19.13
CA PHE A 318 -2.75 23.05 -19.42
C PHE A 318 -2.47 23.11 -20.93
N ASP A 319 -1.25 23.48 -21.30
CA ASP A 319 -0.79 23.51 -22.69
C ASP A 319 -0.57 22.07 -23.18
N TRP A 320 -1.65 21.48 -23.71
CA TRP A 320 -1.72 20.11 -24.16
C TRP A 320 -2.69 20.02 -25.33
N GLU A 321 -2.24 19.38 -26.41
CA GLU A 321 -3.08 19.02 -27.55
C GLU A 321 -3.28 17.49 -27.57
N PRO A 322 -4.53 17.03 -27.72
CA PRO A 322 -4.80 15.61 -27.87
C PRO A 322 -4.28 15.05 -29.21
N ASP A 323 -3.51 13.96 -29.18
CA ASP A 323 -3.30 13.10 -30.36
C ASP A 323 -4.48 12.11 -30.51
N VAL A 324 -5.68 12.61 -30.84
CA VAL A 324 -6.90 11.80 -31.09
C VAL A 324 -7.59 12.11 -32.41
#